data_AF-C4VBA4-F1
#
_entry.id   AF-C4VBA4-F1
#
_cell.length_a   1.000
_cell.length_b   1.000
_cell.length_c   1.000
_cell.angle_alpha   90.00
_cell.angle_beta   90.00
_cell.angle_gamma   90.00
#
_symmetry.space_group_name_H-M   'P 1'
#
loop_
_entity.id
_entity.type
_entity.pdbx_description
1 polymer ?
#
loop_
_entity_poly.entity_id
_entity_poly.type
_entity_poly.pdbx_seq_one_letter_code
_entity_poly.pdbx_strand_id
1 'polypeptide(L)'
;MDIEFLFKNITQINSTNLSKLDISKELDSFKQDALQDTSKLKLIFKIEILTKIIKKPTDYRILIDILISILDRHNTPSSIIFRLRIIKNIINGKYFVPVQYYLLELIKQTVSTGESDETQTYDSLNITTVDAVFVLGEIKSFLLEISNKYSDMYGFVEISNILINELKKISKGIYKEYCDSIINVLSTHSDYVRKCRTENKPCEKMIVK
;
A
#
# COMPACT_ATOMS: atom_id res chain seq x y z
N MET A 1 -20.22 3.37 22.52
CA MET A 1 -20.30 3.04 21.08
C MET A 1 -18.88 3.05 20.58
N ASP A 2 -18.45 1.95 20.00
CA ASP A 2 -17.07 1.70 19.55
C ASP A 2 -17.08 1.10 18.13
N ILE A 3 -15.91 0.89 17.54
CA ILE A 3 -15.84 0.31 16.19
C ILE A 3 -16.34 -1.14 16.17
N GLU A 4 -16.20 -1.88 17.28
CA GLU A 4 -16.72 -3.25 17.41
C GLU A 4 -18.25 -3.30 17.28
N PHE A 5 -18.94 -2.36 17.93
CA PHE A 5 -20.38 -2.20 17.82
C PHE A 5 -20.78 -1.87 16.38
N LEU A 6 -20.05 -0.97 15.70
CA LEU A 6 -20.32 -0.60 14.31
C LEU A 6 -20.09 -1.76 13.34
N PHE A 7 -19.08 -2.61 13.59
CA PHE A 7 -18.83 -3.81 12.79
C PHE A 7 -20.03 -4.77 12.84
N LYS A 8 -20.67 -4.91 14.01
CA LYS A 8 -21.88 -5.74 14.18
C LYS A 8 -23.16 -5.06 13.69
N ASN A 9 -23.15 -3.73 13.54
CA ASN A 9 -24.33 -2.91 13.21
C ASN A 9 -24.02 -1.93 12.08
N ILE A 10 -23.68 -2.45 10.90
CA ILE A 10 -23.20 -1.66 9.75
C ILE A 10 -24.18 -0.53 9.35
N THR A 11 -25.49 -0.73 9.54
CA THR A 11 -26.53 0.27 9.28
C THR A 11 -26.41 1.53 10.16
N GLN A 12 -25.68 1.45 11.27
CA GLN A 12 -25.43 2.55 12.20
C GLN A 12 -24.22 3.41 11.79
N ILE A 13 -23.52 3.08 10.70
CA ILE A 13 -22.38 3.87 10.21
C ILE A 13 -22.88 5.14 9.52
N ASN A 14 -22.76 6.26 10.22
CA ASN A 14 -23.05 7.60 9.69
C ASN A 14 -22.14 8.64 10.35
N SER A 15 -22.07 9.85 9.80
CA SER A 15 -21.20 10.92 10.28
C SER A 15 -21.42 11.28 11.76
N THR A 16 -22.66 11.27 12.22
CA THR A 16 -23.04 11.55 13.61
C THR A 16 -22.54 10.50 14.59
N ASN A 17 -22.53 9.23 14.20
CA ASN A 17 -22.04 8.15 15.04
C ASN A 17 -20.51 8.10 15.00
N LEU A 18 -19.89 8.29 13.84
CA LEU A 18 -18.43 8.32 13.72
C LEU A 18 -17.78 9.44 14.53
N SER A 19 -18.44 10.61 14.66
CA SER A 19 -17.91 11.73 15.44
C SER A 19 -17.92 11.52 16.96
N LYS A 20 -18.64 10.51 17.46
CA LYS A 20 -18.73 10.17 18.89
C LYS A 20 -17.66 9.17 19.34
N LEU A 21 -16.87 8.61 18.41
CA LEU A 21 -15.83 7.64 18.73
C LEU A 21 -14.67 8.33 19.46
N ASP A 22 -14.18 7.68 20.52
CA ASP A 22 -12.98 8.09 21.23
C ASP A 22 -11.75 7.51 20.52
N ILE A 23 -11.13 8.33 19.68
CA ILE A 23 -10.01 7.92 18.81
C ILE A 23 -8.88 7.25 19.62
N SER A 24 -8.57 7.75 20.82
CA SER A 24 -7.49 7.18 21.63
C SER A 24 -7.82 5.74 22.02
N LYS A 25 -9.05 5.51 22.51
CA LYS A 25 -9.51 4.17 22.90
C LYS A 25 -9.61 3.23 21.71
N GLU A 26 -10.06 3.73 20.56
CA GLU A 26 -10.14 2.91 19.34
C GLU A 26 -8.76 2.51 18.82
N LEU A 27 -7.76 3.40 18.91
CA LEU A 27 -6.37 3.06 18.57
C LEU A 27 -5.77 2.04 19.53
N ASP A 28 -6.01 2.18 20.84
CA ASP A 28 -5.56 1.19 21.83
C ASP A 28 -6.21 -0.18 21.60
N SER A 29 -7.52 -0.21 21.35
CA SER A 29 -8.23 -1.44 20.98
C SER A 29 -7.69 -2.04 19.69
N PHE A 30 -7.47 -1.22 18.67
CA PHE A 30 -6.95 -1.70 17.38
C PHE A 30 -5.54 -2.28 17.52
N LYS A 31 -4.69 -1.66 18.34
CA LYS A 31 -3.37 -2.19 18.67
C LYS A 31 -3.45 -3.57 19.33
N GLN A 32 -4.39 -3.79 20.26
CA GLN A 32 -4.59 -5.10 20.88
C GLN A 32 -5.10 -6.15 19.88
N ASP A 33 -6.09 -5.79 19.05
CA ASP A 33 -6.61 -6.68 18.01
C ASP A 33 -5.54 -7.07 17.00
N ALA A 34 -4.67 -6.13 16.63
CA ALA A 34 -3.52 -6.36 15.76
C ALA A 34 -2.48 -7.31 16.38
N LEU A 35 -2.42 -7.41 17.71
CA LEU A 35 -1.56 -8.35 18.43
C LEU A 35 -2.16 -9.76 18.51
N GLN A 36 -3.48 -9.90 18.39
CA GLN A 36 -4.20 -11.17 18.49
C GLN A 36 -4.49 -11.78 17.11
N ASP A 37 -4.93 -13.04 17.07
CA ASP A 37 -5.37 -13.72 15.84
C ASP A 37 -6.80 -13.27 15.43
N THR A 38 -6.95 -11.96 15.27
CA THR A 38 -8.20 -11.31 14.92
C THR A 38 -8.50 -11.50 13.43
N SER A 39 -9.77 -11.70 13.08
CA SER A 39 -10.22 -11.78 11.68
C SER A 39 -9.67 -10.63 10.82
N LYS A 40 -9.03 -10.95 9.70
CA LYS A 40 -8.51 -9.99 8.70
C LYS A 40 -9.59 -9.00 8.24
N LEU A 41 -10.83 -9.46 8.07
CA LEU A 41 -11.97 -8.60 7.70
C LEU A 41 -12.23 -7.53 8.76
N LYS A 42 -12.21 -7.92 10.04
CA LYS A 42 -12.41 -7.00 11.16
C LYS A 42 -11.27 -5.98 11.25
N LEU A 43 -10.02 -6.42 11.02
CA LEU A 43 -8.88 -5.50 10.95
C LEU A 43 -9.06 -4.50 9.80
N ILE A 44 -9.37 -4.94 8.58
CA ILE A 44 -9.63 -4.02 7.45
C ILE A 44 -10.74 -3.02 7.79
N PHE A 45 -11.85 -3.49 8.35
CA PHE A 45 -12.95 -2.61 8.74
C PHE A 45 -12.49 -1.53 9.74
N LYS A 46 -11.73 -1.92 10.78
CA LYS A 46 -11.16 -0.95 11.74
C LYS A 46 -10.27 0.07 11.05
N ILE A 47 -9.40 -0.38 10.15
CA ILE A 47 -8.49 0.51 9.38
C ILE A 47 -9.31 1.52 8.58
N GLU A 48 -10.31 1.09 7.83
CA GLU A 48 -11.14 1.97 6.99
C GLU A 48 -11.94 2.99 7.80
N ILE A 49 -12.38 2.64 9.00
CA ILE A 49 -13.06 3.58 9.90
C ILE A 49 -12.04 4.57 10.49
N LEU A 50 -10.91 4.08 11.01
CA LEU A 50 -9.89 4.90 11.65
C LEU A 50 -9.28 5.92 10.67
N THR A 51 -8.98 5.52 9.43
CA THR A 51 -8.45 6.43 8.41
C THR A 51 -9.41 7.56 8.06
N LYS A 52 -10.72 7.36 8.20
CA LYS A 52 -11.76 8.37 7.95
C LYS A 52 -11.96 9.34 9.11
N ILE A 53 -11.82 8.87 10.36
CA ILE A 53 -12.14 9.69 11.55
C ILE A 53 -10.93 10.42 12.14
N ILE A 54 -9.71 9.92 11.92
CA ILE A 54 -8.49 10.52 12.45
C ILE A 54 -8.21 11.85 11.73
N LYS A 55 -8.10 12.93 12.52
CA LYS A 55 -7.79 14.28 12.03
C LYS A 55 -6.43 14.78 12.48
N LYS A 56 -5.96 14.35 13.66
CA LYS A 56 -4.71 14.82 14.26
C LYS A 56 -3.51 14.10 13.65
N PRO A 57 -2.41 14.81 13.33
CA PRO A 57 -1.19 14.18 12.83
C PRO A 57 -0.60 13.14 13.79
N THR A 58 -0.69 13.39 15.10
CA THR A 58 -0.18 12.48 16.15
C THR A 58 -0.89 11.13 16.12
N ASP A 59 -2.21 11.15 16.05
CA ASP A 59 -3.05 9.95 16.05
C ASP A 59 -2.87 9.19 14.73
N TYR A 60 -2.67 9.92 13.62
CA TYR A 60 -2.36 9.32 12.33
C TYR A 60 -1.02 8.60 12.35
N ARG A 61 0.01 9.18 12.98
CA ARG A 61 1.31 8.51 13.15
C ARG A 61 1.16 7.20 13.92
N ILE A 62 0.40 7.21 15.03
CA ILE A 62 0.12 6.00 15.81
C ILE A 62 -0.58 4.94 14.95
N LEU A 63 -1.57 5.35 14.14
CA LEU A 63 -2.22 4.44 13.21
C LEU A 63 -1.20 3.82 12.24
N ILE A 64 -0.35 4.63 11.60
CA ILE A 64 0.67 4.12 10.67
C ILE A 64 1.62 3.13 11.33
N ASP A 65 2.06 3.40 12.56
CA ASP A 65 2.93 2.47 13.32
C ASP A 65 2.23 1.11 13.53
N ILE A 66 0.93 1.11 13.83
CA ILE A 66 0.12 -0.11 13.94
C ILE A 66 0.02 -0.81 12.57
N LEU A 67 -0.28 -0.08 11.49
CA LEU A 67 -0.42 -0.67 10.15
C LEU A 67 0.87 -1.32 9.66
N ILE A 68 2.02 -0.67 9.90
CA ILE A 68 3.34 -1.22 9.60
C ILE A 68 3.55 -2.54 10.37
N SER A 69 3.26 -2.56 11.68
CA SER A 69 3.38 -3.78 12.48
C SER A 69 2.49 -4.92 11.97
N ILE A 70 1.31 -4.63 11.43
CA ILE A 70 0.43 -5.63 10.80
C ILE A 70 1.05 -6.12 9.49
N LEU A 71 1.57 -5.22 8.65
CA LEU A 71 2.23 -5.59 7.38
C LEU A 71 3.42 -6.52 7.60
N ASP A 72 4.23 -6.26 8.62
CA ASP A 72 5.39 -7.08 8.97
C ASP A 72 4.98 -8.47 9.47
N ARG A 73 3.97 -8.54 10.33
CA ARG A 73 3.48 -9.83 10.87
C ARG A 73 2.87 -10.72 9.80
N HIS A 74 2.15 -10.13 8.86
CA HIS A 74 1.46 -10.88 7.80
C HIS A 74 2.31 -11.01 6.54
N ASN A 75 3.65 -10.94 6.63
CA ASN A 75 4.57 -11.03 5.49
C ASN A 75 4.69 -12.44 4.88
N THR A 76 3.56 -13.03 4.50
CA THR A 76 3.47 -14.32 3.82
C THR A 76 2.74 -14.15 2.48
N PRO A 77 3.03 -15.00 1.47
CA PRO A 77 2.29 -14.99 0.22
C PRO A 77 0.78 -15.11 0.45
N SER A 78 0.33 -16.00 1.35
CA SER A 78 -1.09 -16.21 1.65
C SER A 78 -1.87 -14.98 2.15
N SER A 79 -1.19 -13.89 2.54
CA SER A 79 -1.79 -12.64 3.01
C SER A 79 -1.60 -11.46 2.06
N ILE A 80 -1.21 -11.69 0.79
CA ILE A 80 -0.95 -10.61 -0.18
C ILE A 80 -2.16 -9.66 -0.31
N ILE A 81 -3.38 -10.20 -0.47
CA ILE A 81 -4.58 -9.36 -0.69
C ILE A 81 -4.86 -8.49 0.54
N PHE A 82 -4.78 -9.09 1.73
CA PHE A 82 -4.89 -8.36 2.99
C PHE A 82 -3.85 -7.24 3.12
N ARG A 83 -2.58 -7.51 2.78
CA ARG A 83 -1.51 -6.50 2.80
C ARG A 83 -1.75 -5.39 1.77
N LEU A 84 -2.20 -5.72 0.56
CA LEU A 84 -2.56 -4.75 -0.46
C LEU A 84 -3.68 -3.81 0.01
N ARG A 85 -4.68 -4.34 0.72
CA ARG A 85 -5.76 -3.53 1.30
C ARG A 85 -5.26 -2.55 2.38
N ILE A 86 -4.31 -2.97 3.21
CA ILE A 86 -3.66 -2.09 4.20
C ILE A 86 -2.85 -1.01 3.48
N ILE A 87 -2.01 -1.38 2.51
CA ILE A 87 -1.18 -0.45 1.75
C ILE A 87 -2.05 0.58 1.01
N LYS A 88 -3.15 0.17 0.40
CA LYS A 88 -4.12 1.08 -0.24
C LYS A 88 -4.65 2.13 0.74
N ASN A 89 -4.96 1.74 1.98
CA ASN A 89 -5.40 2.67 3.02
C ASN A 89 -4.30 3.66 3.42
N ILE A 90 -3.04 3.21 3.48
CA ILE A 90 -1.89 4.09 3.74
C ILE A 90 -1.70 5.06 2.57
N ILE A 91 -1.71 4.58 1.34
CA ILE A 91 -1.54 5.40 0.14
C ILE A 91 -2.65 6.44 0.07
N ASN A 92 -3.92 6.09 0.25
CA ASN A 92 -5.04 7.04 0.25
C ASN A 92 -5.03 8.04 1.39
N GLY A 93 -4.12 7.87 2.36
CA GLY A 93 -3.92 8.78 3.47
C GLY A 93 -3.50 10.20 3.06
N LYS A 94 -3.67 11.11 4.01
CA LYS A 94 -3.30 12.53 3.86
C LYS A 94 -1.78 12.75 3.85
N TYR A 95 -1.04 11.92 4.58
CA TYR A 95 0.40 12.07 4.76
C TYR A 95 1.16 11.06 3.92
N PHE A 96 2.34 11.47 3.45
CA PHE A 96 3.22 10.56 2.73
C PHE A 96 3.81 9.52 3.69
N VAL A 97 3.70 8.25 3.32
CA VAL A 97 4.34 7.12 4.01
C VAL A 97 5.03 6.27 2.94
N PRO A 98 6.34 6.00 3.07
CA PRO A 98 7.11 5.31 2.04
C PRO A 98 6.84 3.79 2.04
N VAL A 99 5.69 3.38 1.51
CA VAL A 99 5.27 1.96 1.43
C VAL A 99 5.84 1.21 0.22
N GLN A 100 6.69 1.83 -0.59
CA GLN A 100 7.26 1.24 -1.80
C GLN A 100 8.07 -0.03 -1.49
N TYR A 101 8.75 -0.07 -0.34
CA TYR A 101 9.48 -1.27 0.09
C TYR A 101 8.55 -2.48 0.26
N TYR A 102 7.40 -2.30 0.91
CA TYR A 102 6.41 -3.38 1.06
C TYR A 102 5.84 -3.81 -0.29
N LEU A 103 5.61 -2.87 -1.21
CA LEU A 103 5.16 -3.18 -2.56
C LEU A 103 6.22 -3.99 -3.35
N LEU A 104 7.51 -3.64 -3.25
CA LEU A 104 8.59 -4.39 -3.86
C LEU A 104 8.70 -5.82 -3.31
N GLU A 105 8.55 -6.00 -1.99
CA GLU A 105 8.51 -7.32 -1.37
C GLU A 105 7.32 -8.15 -1.87
N LEU A 106 6.15 -7.53 -2.05
CA LEU A 106 4.99 -8.20 -2.65
C LEU A 106 5.26 -8.63 -4.10
N ILE A 107 5.93 -7.81 -4.92
CA ILE A 107 6.34 -8.22 -6.28
C ILE A 107 7.22 -9.46 -6.21
N LYS A 108 8.26 -9.45 -5.36
CA LYS A 108 9.17 -10.60 -5.20
C LYS A 108 8.40 -11.86 -4.84
N GLN A 109 7.50 -11.77 -3.87
CA GLN A 109 6.67 -12.90 -3.44
C GLN A 109 5.81 -13.43 -4.59
N THR A 110 5.09 -12.55 -5.29
CA THR A 110 4.22 -12.94 -6.42
C THR A 110 5.01 -13.57 -7.56
N VAL A 111 6.17 -13.01 -7.92
CA VAL A 111 7.05 -13.54 -8.97
C VAL A 111 7.58 -14.93 -8.58
N SER A 112 8.08 -15.10 -7.36
CA SER A 112 8.58 -16.39 -6.88
C SER A 112 7.51 -17.48 -6.82
N THR A 113 6.25 -17.13 -6.51
CA THR A 113 5.14 -18.08 -6.49
C THR A 113 4.56 -18.40 -7.87
N GLY A 114 4.64 -17.47 -8.82
CA GLY A 114 4.10 -17.70 -10.17
C GLY A 114 4.99 -18.58 -11.06
N GLU A 115 6.24 -18.81 -10.65
CA GLU A 115 7.16 -19.78 -11.27
C GLU A 115 6.96 -21.22 -10.75
N SER A 116 6.11 -21.43 -9.73
CA SER A 116 5.74 -22.77 -9.25
C SER A 116 4.43 -23.24 -9.88
N ASP A 117 4.40 -24.46 -10.44
CA ASP A 117 3.20 -25.11 -11.03
C ASP A 117 2.11 -25.47 -10.00
N GLU A 118 2.25 -25.05 -8.74
CA GLU A 118 1.31 -25.36 -7.65
C GLU A 118 0.26 -24.25 -7.50
N THR A 119 -1.01 -24.65 -7.40
CA THR A 119 -2.11 -23.75 -7.04
C THR A 119 -1.97 -23.31 -5.59
N GLN A 120 -1.94 -22.00 -5.34
CA GLN A 120 -1.82 -21.45 -3.99
C GLN A 120 -3.06 -20.67 -3.57
N THR A 121 -3.41 -20.78 -2.29
CA THR A 121 -4.56 -20.08 -1.70
C THR A 121 -4.12 -18.77 -1.05
N TYR A 122 -4.73 -17.67 -1.45
CA TYR A 122 -4.53 -16.32 -0.91
C TYR A 122 -5.81 -15.84 -0.25
N ASP A 123 -5.80 -15.64 1.07
CA ASP A 123 -6.98 -15.16 1.81
C ASP A 123 -8.30 -15.88 1.43
N SER A 124 -8.22 -17.21 1.19
CA SER A 124 -9.31 -18.11 0.73
C SER A 124 -9.60 -18.15 -0.78
N LEU A 125 -8.87 -17.39 -1.61
CA LEU A 125 -8.94 -17.47 -3.07
C LEU A 125 -7.88 -18.45 -3.58
N ASN A 126 -8.28 -19.49 -4.32
CA ASN A 126 -7.33 -20.35 -5.03
C ASN A 126 -6.83 -19.58 -6.27
N ILE A 127 -5.57 -19.18 -6.26
CA ILE A 127 -4.94 -18.36 -7.29
C ILE A 127 -4.31 -19.27 -8.35
N THR A 128 -4.68 -19.01 -9.60
CA THR A 128 -4.04 -19.50 -10.82
C THR A 128 -3.06 -18.44 -11.36
N THR A 129 -2.32 -18.73 -12.44
CA THR A 129 -1.41 -17.76 -13.10
C THR A 129 -2.10 -16.45 -13.51
N VAL A 130 -3.41 -16.45 -13.79
CA VAL A 130 -4.21 -15.25 -14.12
C VAL A 130 -4.30 -14.28 -12.94
N ASP A 131 -4.32 -14.81 -11.72
CA ASP A 131 -4.49 -14.04 -10.50
C ASP A 131 -3.17 -13.38 -10.05
N ALA A 132 -2.01 -13.94 -10.43
CA ALA A 132 -0.70 -13.30 -10.22
C ALA A 132 -0.55 -12.02 -11.07
N VAL A 133 -1.05 -12.03 -12.31
CA VAL A 133 -1.07 -10.83 -13.18
C VAL A 133 -1.98 -9.75 -12.59
N PHE A 134 -3.13 -10.13 -12.03
CA PHE A 134 -4.02 -9.20 -11.34
C PHE A 134 -3.34 -8.56 -10.12
N VAL A 135 -2.71 -9.36 -9.26
CA VAL A 135 -1.96 -8.89 -8.08
C VAL A 135 -0.85 -7.93 -8.50
N LEU A 136 -0.07 -8.28 -9.51
CA LEU A 136 0.96 -7.41 -10.06
C LEU A 136 0.35 -6.12 -10.63
N GLY A 137 -0.78 -6.18 -11.33
CA GLY A 137 -1.50 -5.00 -11.80
C GLY A 137 -1.86 -4.02 -10.67
N GLU A 138 -2.39 -4.54 -9.56
CA GLU A 138 -2.69 -3.73 -8.37
C GLU A 138 -1.42 -3.15 -7.74
N ILE A 139 -0.34 -3.94 -7.61
CA ILE A 139 0.94 -3.47 -7.08
C ILE A 139 1.52 -2.34 -7.95
N LYS A 140 1.48 -2.49 -9.28
CA LYS A 140 1.91 -1.45 -10.22
C LYS A 140 1.10 -0.17 -10.04
N SER A 141 -0.23 -0.29 -9.96
CA SER A 141 -1.12 0.85 -9.73
C SER A 141 -0.72 1.61 -8.45
N PHE A 142 -0.53 0.89 -7.35
CA PHE A 142 -0.13 1.48 -6.07
C PHE A 142 1.28 2.08 -6.11
N LEU A 143 2.24 1.43 -6.76
CA LEU A 143 3.60 1.97 -6.92
C LEU A 143 3.61 3.28 -7.71
N LEU A 144 2.83 3.35 -8.79
CA LEU A 144 2.75 4.56 -9.60
C LEU A 144 1.96 5.66 -8.89
N GLU A 145 0.89 5.32 -8.18
CA GLU A 145 0.12 6.28 -7.38
C GLU A 145 0.98 6.92 -6.29
N ILE A 146 1.69 6.11 -5.47
CA ILE A 146 2.55 6.66 -4.44
C ILE A 146 3.70 7.47 -5.04
N SER A 147 4.31 7.00 -6.15
CA SER A 147 5.37 7.72 -6.85
C SER A 147 4.90 9.08 -7.37
N ASN A 148 3.69 9.12 -7.93
CA ASN A 148 3.09 10.37 -8.38
C ASN A 148 2.93 11.38 -7.24
N LYS A 149 2.53 10.95 -6.03
CA LYS A 149 2.32 11.85 -4.89
C LYS A 149 3.52 12.72 -4.53
N TYR A 150 4.75 12.34 -4.85
CA TYR A 150 5.97 13.13 -4.60
C TYR A 150 6.81 13.38 -5.87
N SER A 151 6.24 13.16 -7.04
CA SER A 151 6.94 13.20 -8.33
C SER A 151 7.45 14.57 -8.78
N ASP A 152 6.93 15.64 -8.21
CA ASP A 152 7.36 17.03 -8.38
C ASP A 152 8.45 17.46 -7.40
N MET A 153 8.81 16.60 -6.44
CA MET A 153 9.76 16.94 -5.39
C MET A 153 11.21 16.75 -5.82
N TYR A 154 12.11 17.56 -5.24
CA TYR A 154 13.55 17.43 -5.43
C TYR A 154 14.11 16.09 -4.91
N GLY A 155 13.38 15.30 -4.11
CA GLY A 155 13.84 13.96 -3.72
C GLY A 155 13.49 12.86 -4.72
N PHE A 156 12.70 13.15 -5.76
CA PHE A 156 12.12 12.12 -6.63
C PHE A 156 13.16 11.33 -7.41
N VAL A 157 14.17 11.98 -7.98
CA VAL A 157 15.19 11.33 -8.81
C VAL A 157 15.94 10.27 -8.01
N GLU A 158 16.29 10.59 -6.77
CA GLU A 158 17.02 9.73 -5.84
C GLU A 158 16.18 8.51 -5.47
N ILE A 159 14.92 8.72 -5.10
CA ILE A 159 13.99 7.62 -4.76
C ILE A 159 13.74 6.73 -5.98
N SER A 160 13.46 7.32 -7.14
CA SER A 160 13.19 6.59 -8.38
C SER A 160 14.38 5.74 -8.81
N ASN A 161 15.60 6.24 -8.67
CA ASN A 161 16.80 5.45 -8.95
C ASN A 161 16.90 4.20 -8.05
N ILE A 162 16.57 4.33 -6.76
CA ILE A 162 16.53 3.18 -5.83
C ILE A 162 15.48 2.18 -6.30
N LEU A 163 14.25 2.63 -6.58
CA LEU A 163 13.16 1.77 -7.05
C LEU A 163 13.50 1.06 -8.36
N ILE A 164 14.08 1.77 -9.33
CA ILE A 164 14.51 1.21 -10.62
C ILE A 164 15.56 0.12 -10.40
N ASN A 165 16.54 0.35 -9.53
CA ASN A 165 17.59 -0.63 -9.24
C ASN A 165 17.02 -1.89 -8.59
N GLU A 166 16.06 -1.75 -7.66
CA GLU A 166 15.39 -2.91 -7.07
C GLU A 166 14.52 -3.67 -8.09
N LEU A 167 13.76 -2.95 -8.93
CA LEU A 167 12.95 -3.58 -9.98
C LEU A 167 13.80 -4.33 -11.01
N LYS A 168 14.96 -3.80 -11.40
CA LYS A 168 15.90 -4.49 -12.30
C LYS A 168 16.40 -5.83 -11.74
N LYS A 169 16.55 -5.96 -10.42
CA LYS A 169 16.95 -7.23 -9.79
C LYS A 169 15.84 -8.28 -9.87
N ILE A 170 14.58 -7.84 -9.88
CA ILE A 170 13.38 -8.68 -9.93
C ILE A 170 12.98 -8.99 -11.38
N SER A 171 13.30 -8.11 -12.33
CA SER A 171 12.96 -8.22 -13.75
C SER A 171 13.57 -9.46 -14.42
N LYS A 172 12.84 -10.58 -14.40
CA LYS A 172 13.24 -11.88 -14.97
C LYS A 172 12.06 -12.56 -15.64
N GLY A 173 12.35 -13.42 -16.61
CA GLY A 173 11.37 -14.28 -17.27
C GLY A 173 10.15 -13.53 -17.80
N ILE A 174 8.96 -14.10 -17.56
CA ILE A 174 7.66 -13.56 -18.00
C ILE A 174 7.27 -12.23 -17.32
N TYR A 175 7.95 -11.86 -16.23
CA TYR A 175 7.66 -10.63 -15.47
C TYR A 175 8.54 -9.44 -15.87
N LYS A 176 9.46 -9.65 -16.82
CA LYS A 176 10.35 -8.60 -17.32
C LYS A 176 9.58 -7.41 -17.89
N GLU A 177 8.62 -7.67 -18.78
CA GLU A 177 7.82 -6.61 -19.40
C GLU A 177 7.03 -5.80 -18.38
N TYR A 178 6.50 -6.47 -17.36
CA TYR A 178 5.81 -5.83 -16.24
C TYR A 178 6.74 -4.87 -15.50
N CYS A 179 7.92 -5.33 -15.08
CA CYS A 179 8.91 -4.50 -14.36
C CYS A 179 9.43 -3.36 -15.23
N ASP A 180 9.76 -3.63 -16.50
CA ASP A 180 10.25 -2.65 -17.46
C ASP A 180 9.22 -1.53 -17.69
N SER A 181 7.92 -1.87 -17.68
CA SER A 181 6.87 -0.85 -17.79
C SER A 181 6.88 0.16 -16.64
N ILE A 182 7.16 -0.27 -15.41
CA ILE A 182 7.27 0.61 -14.24
C ILE A 182 8.57 1.42 -14.32
N ILE A 183 9.68 0.74 -14.62
CA ILE A 183 11.00 1.37 -14.77
C ILE A 183 10.95 2.50 -15.79
N ASN A 184 10.33 2.28 -16.95
CA ASN A 184 10.23 3.27 -18.00
C ASN A 184 9.49 4.53 -17.55
N VAL A 185 8.38 4.38 -16.83
CA VAL A 185 7.61 5.52 -16.27
C VAL A 185 8.45 6.30 -15.27
N LEU A 186 9.08 5.61 -14.31
CA LEU A 186 9.92 6.25 -13.28
C LEU A 186 11.15 6.94 -13.89
N SER A 187 11.82 6.30 -14.85
CA SER A 187 13.00 6.87 -15.52
C SER A 187 12.65 8.12 -16.30
N THR A 188 11.58 8.06 -17.11
CA THR A 188 11.14 9.19 -17.93
C THR A 188 10.83 10.41 -17.07
N HIS A 189 10.08 10.22 -15.97
CA HIS A 189 9.76 11.33 -15.08
C HIS A 189 10.99 11.83 -14.29
N SER A 190 11.91 10.93 -13.94
CA SER A 190 13.17 11.32 -13.26
C SER A 190 14.04 12.20 -14.16
N ASP A 191 14.13 11.90 -15.45
CA ASP A 191 14.87 12.71 -16.41
C ASP A 191 14.20 14.07 -16.61
N TYR A 192 12.87 14.11 -16.64
CA TYR A 192 12.11 15.37 -16.64
C TYR A 192 12.41 16.23 -15.40
N VAL A 193 12.33 15.65 -14.19
CA VAL A 193 12.63 16.36 -12.94
C VAL A 193 14.09 16.86 -12.94
N ARG A 194 15.04 16.04 -13.41
CA ARG A 194 16.45 16.45 -13.54
C ARG A 194 16.62 17.66 -14.47
N LYS A 195 15.91 17.67 -15.60
CA LYS A 195 15.91 18.80 -16.53
C LYS A 195 15.34 20.06 -15.89
N CYS A 196 14.22 19.97 -15.19
CA CYS A 196 13.65 21.11 -14.47
C CYS A 196 14.60 21.66 -13.38
N ARG A 197 15.35 20.80 -12.67
CA ARG A 197 16.40 21.23 -11.73
C ARG A 197 17.49 22.03 -12.44
N THR A 198 18.01 21.54 -13.57
CA THR A 198 19.05 22.22 -14.36
C THR A 198 18.56 23.56 -14.91
N GLU A 199 17.30 23.64 -15.33
CA GLU A 199 16.69 24.85 -15.86
C GLU A 199 16.11 25.79 -14.78
N ASN A 200 16.20 25.41 -13.50
CA ASN A 200 15.64 26.11 -12.36
C ASN A 200 14.14 26.42 -12.51
N LYS A 201 13.36 25.45 -12.99
CA LYS A 201 11.92 25.54 -13.22
C LYS A 201 11.13 24.65 -12.26
N PRO A 202 9.88 25.01 -11.92
CA PRO A 202 8.99 24.13 -11.19
C PRO A 202 8.75 22.83 -11.98
N CYS A 203 8.69 21.71 -11.27
CA CYS A 203 8.36 20.39 -11.85
C CYS A 203 6.85 20.16 -11.74
N GLU A 204 6.27 19.55 -12.77
CA GLU A 204 4.91 19.02 -12.71
C GLU A 204 4.89 17.59 -12.17
N LYS A 205 3.70 17.17 -11.74
CA LYS A 205 3.42 15.80 -11.29
C LYS A 205 3.52 14.81 -12.45
N MET A 206 3.90 13.59 -12.12
CA MET A 206 3.95 12.46 -13.05
C MET A 206 2.55 12.10 -13.53
N ILE A 207 2.40 11.95 -14.84
CA ILE A 207 1.14 11.49 -15.42
C ILE A 207 1.11 9.96 -15.30
N VAL A 208 0.23 9.45 -14.45
CA VAL A 208 -0.06 8.01 -14.35
C VAL A 208 -1.26 7.73 -15.26
N LYS A 209 -1.06 6.98 -16.35
CA LYS A 209 -2.12 6.47 -17.21
C LYS A 209 -2.32 4.98 -16.96
#